data_AF-A0A7W1A7I3-F1
#
_entry.id   AF-A0A7W1A7I3-F1
#
_cell.length_a   1.000
_cell.length_b   1.000
_cell.length_c   1.000
_cell.angle_alpha   90.00
_cell.angle_beta   90.00
_cell.angle_gamma   90.00
#
_symmetry.space_group_name_H-M   'P 1'
#
loop_
_entity.id
_entity.type
_entity.pdbx_description
1 polymer ?
#
loop_
_entity_poly.entity_id
_entity_poly.type
_entity_poly.pdbx_seq_one_letter_code
_entity_poly.pdbx_strand_id
1 'polypeptide(L)' 'HAQIRYRARRFWVTDLRSTNGTFVNGDPVQEQQLRSGDIISLGGLELRFEEV' A
#
# COMPACT_ATOMS: atom_id res chain seq x y z
N HIS A 1 -2.27 6.14 8.43
CA HIS A 1 -1.38 5.13 7.83
C HIS A 1 -1.54 5.16 6.32
N ALA A 2 -2.47 4.43 5.72
CA ALA A 2 -2.68 4.53 4.28
C ALA A 2 -4.16 4.52 3.88
N GLN A 3 -4.41 4.88 2.62
CA GLN A 3 -5.68 4.72 1.93
C GLN A 3 -5.48 3.86 0.68
N ILE A 4 -6.37 2.90 0.45
CA ILE A 4 -6.42 2.17 -0.83
C ILE A 4 -7.58 2.73 -1.67
N ARG A 5 -7.31 3.07 -2.94
CA ARG A 5 -8.33 3.50 -3.92
C ARG A 5 -8.26 2.66 -5.18
N TYR A 6 -9.44 2.27 -5.68
CA TYR A 6 -9.57 1.72 -7.02
C TYR A 6 -9.81 2.86 -8.02
N ARG A 7 -8.87 3.10 -8.95
CA ARG A 7 -8.96 4.13 -10.00
C ARG A 7 -8.34 3.62 -11.29
N ALA A 8 -8.96 3.95 -12.43
CA ALA A 8 -8.49 3.52 -13.76
C ALA A 8 -8.20 2.01 -13.86
N ARG A 9 -9.11 1.19 -13.31
CA ARG A 9 -9.02 -0.28 -13.25
C ARG A 9 -7.79 -0.83 -12.51
N ARG A 10 -7.27 -0.07 -11.54
CA ARG A 10 -6.08 -0.41 -10.77
C ARG A 10 -6.28 -0.03 -9.31
N PHE A 11 -5.71 -0.81 -8.41
CA PHE A 11 -5.62 -0.45 -6.99
C PHE A 11 -4.39 0.39 -6.74
N TRP A 12 -4.55 1.39 -5.87
CA TRP A 12 -3.49 2.30 -5.47
C TRP A 12 -3.49 2.42 -3.96
N VAL A 13 -2.31 2.40 -3.35
CA VAL A 13 -2.10 2.72 -1.94
C VAL A 13 -1.49 4.12 -1.84
N THR A 14 -1.97 4.93 -0.90
CA THR A 14 -1.47 6.28 -0.62
C THR A 14 -1.21 6.41 0.87
N ASP A 15 -0.01 6.79 1.29
CA ASP A 15 0.28 7.12 2.69
C ASP A 15 -0.41 8.43 3.07
N LEU A 16 -1.07 8.44 4.23
CA LEU A 16 -1.79 9.61 4.75
C LEU A 16 -0.97 10.34 5.83
N ARG A 17 0.30 10.63 5.53
CA ARG A 17 1.27 11.25 6.46
C ARG A 17 1.34 10.51 7.78
N SER A 18 1.54 9.20 7.68
CA SER A 18 1.52 8.37 8.87
C SER A 18 2.80 8.47 9.68
N THR A 19 2.70 8.30 11.00
CA THR A 19 3.85 8.44 11.91
C THR A 19 4.98 7.49 11.58
N ASN A 20 4.66 6.25 11.20
CA ASN A 20 5.64 5.20 10.92
C ASN A 20 5.86 4.95 9.42
N GLY A 21 5.17 5.69 8.54
CA GLY A 21 5.18 5.47 7.10
C GLY A 21 4.36 4.27 6.62
N THR A 22 4.22 4.18 5.31
CA THR A 22 3.65 3.04 4.57
C THR A 22 4.72 2.52 3.63
N PHE A 23 4.88 1.20 3.57
CA PHE A 23 5.85 0.55 2.69
C PHE A 23 5.14 -0.47 1.80
N VAL A 24 5.67 -0.68 0.61
CA VAL A 24 5.28 -1.78 -0.27
C VAL A 24 6.53 -2.55 -0.64
N ASN A 25 6.53 -3.85 -0.36
CA ASN A 25 7.68 -4.74 -0.56
C ASN A 25 8.97 -4.24 0.10
N GLY A 26 8.84 -3.53 1.22
CA GLY A 26 9.97 -2.95 1.98
C GLY A 26 10.35 -1.52 1.59
N ASP A 27 9.84 -1.00 0.47
CA ASP A 27 10.15 0.34 0.01
C ASP A 27 9.11 1.36 0.52
N PRO A 28 9.53 2.52 1.06
CA PRO A 28 8.60 3.55 1.53
C PRO A 28 7.84 4.18 0.35
N VAL A 29 6.54 4.37 0.50
CA VAL A 29 5.68 4.91 -0.55
C VAL A 29 4.87 6.11 -0.07
N GLN A 30 4.75 7.12 -0.93
CA GLN A 30 3.75 8.19 -0.77
C GLN A 30 2.46 7.81 -1.49
N GLU A 31 2.59 7.31 -2.72
CA GLU A 31 1.52 6.74 -3.52
C GLU A 31 2.11 5.69 -4.47
N GLN A 32 1.50 4.50 -4.58
CA GLN A 32 1.93 3.46 -5.50
C GLN A 32 0.74 2.64 -6.01
N GLN A 33 0.83 2.18 -7.25
CA GLN A 33 -0.09 1.17 -7.76
C GLN A 33 0.23 -0.20 -7.15
N LEU A 34 -0.79 -0.87 -6.60
CA LEU A 34 -0.68 -2.24 -6.10
C LEU A 34 -0.81 -3.27 -7.23
N ARG A 35 -0.13 -4.40 -7.06
CA ARG A 35 -0.22 -5.61 -7.87
C ARG A 35 -0.51 -6.79 -6.95
N SER A 36 -1.26 -7.77 -7.46
CA SER A 36 -1.52 -9.01 -6.72
C SER A 36 -0.20 -9.64 -6.24
N GLY A 37 -0.15 -10.02 -4.98
CA GLY A 37 1.02 -10.53 -4.27
C GLY A 37 1.85 -9.48 -3.51
N ASP A 38 1.61 -8.18 -3.69
CA ASP A 38 2.37 -7.13 -2.99
C ASP A 38 2.18 -7.21 -1.47
N ILE A 39 3.26 -6.98 -0.72
CA ILE A 39 3.23 -6.86 0.73
C ILE A 39 3.21 -5.38 1.12
N ILE A 40 2.16 -4.97 1.82
CA ILE A 40 1.99 -3.61 2.35
C ILE A 40 2.34 -3.65 3.84
N SER A 41 3.27 -2.81 4.28
CA SER A 41 3.59 -2.63 5.70
C SER A 41 3.07 -1.30 6.21
N LEU A 42 2.30 -1.34 7.30
CA LEU A 42 1.70 -0.20 7.98
C LEU A 42 2.17 -0.17 9.44
N GLY A 43 3.26 0.55 9.71
CA GLY A 43 3.78 0.70 11.08
C GLY A 43 4.04 -0.63 11.80
N GLY A 44 4.54 -1.65 11.09
CA GLY A 44 4.83 -2.98 11.63
C GLY A 44 3.75 -4.04 11.40
N LEU A 45 2.57 -3.66 10.88
CA LEU A 45 1.57 -4.61 10.40
C LEU A 45 1.82 -4.92 8.92
N GLU A 46 2.04 -6.19 8.59
CA GLU A 46 2.15 -6.66 7.20
C GLU A 46 0.81 -7.18 6.67
N LEU A 47 0.42 -6.73 5.48
CA LEU A 47 -0.77 -7.13 4.76
C LEU A 47 -0.37 -7.58 3.36
N ARG A 48 -0.87 -8.72 2.89
CA ARG A 48 -0.68 -9.15 1.51
C ARG A 48 -1.89 -8.75 0.66
N PHE A 49 -1.64 -8.09 -0.45
CA PHE A 49 -2.67 -7.72 -1.41
C PHE A 49 -2.89 -8.86 -2.41
N GLU A 50 -4.14 -9.26 -2.64
CA GLU A 50 -4.52 -10.30 -3.61
C GLU A 50 -5.69 -9.78 -4.45
N GLU A 51 -5.55 -9.84 -5.78
CA GLU A 51 -6.61 -9.54 -6.75
C GLU A 51 -7.13 -10.86 -7.31
N VAL A 52 -8.45 -11.07 -7.21
CA VAL A 52 -9.15 -12.31 -7.60
C VAL A 52 -10.06 -12.07 -8.80
#